data_AF-X1GDC0-F1
#
_entry.id   AF-X1GDC0-F1
#
_cell.length_a   1.000
_cell.length_b   1.000
_cell.length_c   1.000
_cell.angle_alpha   90.00
_cell.angle_beta   90.00
_cell.angle_gamma   90.00
#
_symmetry.space_group_name_H-M   'P 1'
#
loop_
_entity.id
_entity.type
_entity.pdbx_description
1 polymer ?
#
loop_
_entity_poly.entity_id
_entity_poly.type
_entity_poly.pdbx_seq_one_letter_code
_entity_poly.pdbx_strand_id
1 'polypeptide(L)'
;MAKIKVHLTFPPEIITEIDDLVGRRGRSKFAAEAAKEKIAREKFSKALKECAGAWKIDNHPELSSTKNVIKFVGKIREDSKERLKRIYNE
;
A
#
# COMPACT_ATOMS: atom_id res chain seq x y z
N MET A 1 -14.57 16.75 -7.42
CA MET A 1 -13.32 16.79 -8.21
C MET A 1 -13.66 16.96 -9.68
N ALA A 2 -12.94 17.80 -10.40
CA ALA A 2 -13.10 17.95 -11.84
C ALA A 2 -12.73 16.65 -12.56
N LYS A 3 -13.51 16.27 -13.58
CA LYS A 3 -13.23 15.11 -14.44
C LYS A 3 -12.67 15.62 -15.76
N ILE A 4 -11.56 15.04 -16.21
CA ILE A 4 -10.97 15.32 -17.52
C ILE A 4 -11.33 14.17 -18.45
N LYS A 5 -11.81 14.48 -19.66
CA LYS A 5 -12.09 13.47 -20.68
C LYS A 5 -10.81 13.14 -21.43
N VAL A 6 -10.47 11.86 -21.50
CA VAL A 6 -9.32 11.33 -22.24
C VAL A 6 -9.83 10.31 -23.26
N HIS A 7 -9.29 10.33 -24.48
CA HIS A 7 -9.59 9.31 -25.48
C HIS A 7 -8.57 8.17 -25.36
N LEU A 8 -9.05 6.94 -25.15
CA LEU A 8 -8.23 5.74 -25.01
C LEU A 8 -8.74 4.68 -25.97
N THR A 9 -7.81 3.97 -26.61
CA THR A 9 -8.13 2.87 -27.52
C THR A 9 -7.98 1.55 -26.77
N PHE A 10 -9.00 0.70 -26.85
CA PHE A 10 -8.99 -0.63 -26.25
C PHE A 10 -9.26 -1.67 -27.35
N PRO A 11 -8.67 -2.87 -27.25
CA PRO A 11 -9.10 -4.02 -28.03
C PRO A 11 -10.60 -4.29 -27.85
N PRO A 12 -11.31 -4.72 -28.90
CA PRO A 12 -12.76 -4.94 -28.84
C PRO A 12 -13.15 -6.01 -27.82
N GLU A 13 -12.37 -7.09 -27.74
CA GLU A 13 -12.55 -8.21 -26.81
C GLU A 13 -12.63 -7.71 -25.34
N ILE A 14 -11.70 -6.84 -24.95
CA ILE A 14 -11.64 -6.27 -23.60
C ILE A 14 -12.88 -5.41 -23.32
N ILE A 15 -13.35 -4.62 -24.28
CA ILE A 15 -14.56 -3.81 -24.08
C ILE A 15 -15.80 -4.68 -23.92
N THR A 16 -15.90 -5.78 -24.67
CA THR A 16 -16.98 -6.75 -24.53
C THR A 16 -16.98 -7.38 -23.15
N GLU A 17 -15.82 -7.84 -22.66
CA GLU A 17 -15.72 -8.39 -21.30
C GLU A 17 -16.10 -7.37 -20.22
N ILE A 18 -15.66 -6.11 -20.36
CA ILE A 18 -16.03 -5.04 -19.42
C ILE A 18 -17.55 -4.79 -19.47
N ASP A 19 -18.15 -4.80 -20.66
CA ASP A 19 -19.59 -4.64 -20.80
C ASP A 19 -20.38 -5.76 -20.12
N ASP A 20 -19.90 -6.99 -20.23
CA ASP A 20 -20.55 -8.14 -19.59
C ASP A 20 -20.48 -8.05 -18.07
N LEU A 21 -19.40 -7.46 -17.52
CA LEU A 21 -19.20 -7.30 -16.07
C LEU A 21 -19.97 -6.12 -15.48
N VAL A 22 -19.94 -4.94 -16.13
CA VAL A 22 -20.44 -3.68 -15.53
C VAL A 22 -21.48 -2.95 -16.39
N GLY A 23 -21.82 -3.49 -17.56
CA GLY A 23 -22.69 -2.87 -18.53
C GLY A 23 -22.05 -1.67 -19.25
N ARG A 24 -22.70 -1.24 -20.34
CA ARG A 24 -22.17 -0.17 -21.23
C ARG A 24 -21.93 1.19 -20.55
N ARG A 25 -22.65 1.49 -19.46
CA ARG A 25 -22.51 2.75 -18.70
C ARG A 25 -21.44 2.67 -17.59
N GLY A 26 -20.96 1.47 -17.26
CA GLY A 26 -20.01 1.24 -16.17
C GLY A 26 -18.53 1.39 -16.56
N ARG A 27 -18.21 1.42 -17.86
CA ARG A 27 -16.83 1.37 -18.38
C ARG A 27 -15.88 2.41 -17.79
N SER A 28 -16.31 3.67 -17.70
CA SER A 28 -15.45 4.75 -17.19
C SER A 28 -15.12 4.56 -15.70
N LYS A 29 -16.09 4.06 -14.91
CA LYS A 29 -15.88 3.78 -13.49
C LYS A 29 -14.93 2.58 -13.34
N PHE A 30 -15.18 1.50 -14.08
CA PHE A 30 -14.34 0.31 -14.08
C PHE A 30 -12.89 0.63 -14.46
N ALA A 31 -12.68 1.37 -15.55
CA ALA A 31 -11.34 1.77 -15.99
C ALA A 31 -10.63 2.65 -14.96
N ALA A 32 -11.34 3.56 -14.29
CA ALA A 32 -10.76 4.42 -13.26
C ALA A 32 -10.34 3.60 -12.02
N GLU A 33 -11.17 2.66 -11.58
CA GLU A 33 -10.86 1.79 -10.43
C GLU A 33 -9.69 0.85 -10.75
N ALA A 34 -9.69 0.20 -11.92
CA ALA A 34 -8.59 -0.64 -12.37
C ALA A 34 -7.27 0.14 -12.51
N ALA A 35 -7.33 1.36 -13.07
CA ALA A 35 -6.15 2.23 -13.15
C ALA A 35 -5.63 2.60 -11.76
N LYS A 36 -6.51 2.92 -10.81
CA LYS A 36 -6.12 3.24 -9.43
C LYS A 36 -5.41 2.06 -8.76
N GLU A 37 -5.95 0.86 -8.91
CA GLU A 37 -5.34 -0.37 -8.37
C GLU A 37 -3.96 -0.61 -9.00
N LYS A 38 -3.86 -0.54 -10.34
CA LYS A 38 -2.61 -0.75 -11.06
C LYS A 38 -1.55 0.28 -10.66
N ILE A 39 -1.91 1.56 -10.57
CA ILE A 39 -1.01 2.63 -10.11
C ILE A 39 -0.50 2.36 -8.70
N ALA A 40 -1.38 1.95 -7.77
CA ALA A 40 -0.96 1.62 -6.41
C ALA A 40 0.05 0.47 -6.39
N ARG A 41 -0.21 -0.59 -7.18
CA ARG A 41 0.69 -1.74 -7.31
C ARG A 41 2.07 -1.36 -7.88
N GLU A 42 2.11 -0.54 -8.93
CA GLU A 42 3.37 -0.09 -9.53
C GLU A 42 4.17 0.80 -8.57
N LYS A 43 3.51 1.72 -7.86
CA LYS A 43 4.15 2.55 -6.84
C LYS A 43 4.73 1.70 -5.71
N PHE A 44 3.97 0.71 -5.24
CA PHE A 44 4.43 -0.20 -4.19
C PHE A 44 5.63 -1.04 -4.65
N SER A 45 5.56 -1.60 -5.86
CA SER A 45 6.69 -2.35 -6.45
C SER A 45 7.96 -1.49 -6.56
N LYS A 46 7.82 -0.23 -6.99
CA LYS A 46 8.93 0.71 -7.05
C LYS A 46 9.52 1.00 -5.66
N ALA A 47 8.66 1.28 -4.68
CA ALA A 47 9.08 1.50 -3.31
C ALA A 47 9.82 0.28 -2.71
N LEU A 48 9.34 -0.94 -2.96
CA LEU A 48 10.03 -2.16 -2.53
C LEU A 48 11.44 -2.28 -3.13
N LYS A 49 11.61 -1.93 -4.41
CA LYS A 49 12.93 -1.94 -5.06
C LYS A 49 13.85 -0.87 -4.49
N GLU A 50 13.34 0.33 -4.23
CA GLU A 50 14.10 1.44 -3.66
C GLU A 50 14.49 1.17 -2.20
N CYS A 51 13.62 0.52 -1.42
CA CYS A 51 13.88 0.13 -0.04
C CYS A 51 14.67 -1.18 0.07
N ALA A 52 14.98 -1.86 -1.03
CA ALA A 52 15.76 -3.09 -0.99
C ALA A 52 17.15 -2.81 -0.39
N GLY A 53 17.48 -3.51 0.69
CA GLY A 53 18.73 -3.28 1.42
C GLY A 53 18.73 -2.05 2.35
N ALA A 54 17.61 -1.34 2.50
CA ALA A 54 17.44 -0.32 3.53
C ALA A 54 17.55 -0.93 4.94
N TRP A 55 17.14 -2.19 5.10
CA TRP A 55 17.31 -2.95 6.33
C TRP A 55 18.52 -3.87 6.25
N LYS A 56 19.61 -3.47 6.90
CA LYS A 56 20.80 -4.31 7.15
C LYS A 56 20.89 -4.64 8.63
N ILE A 57 21.36 -5.84 8.94
CA ILE A 57 21.57 -6.29 10.33
C ILE A 57 22.54 -5.35 11.06
N ASP A 58 23.56 -4.85 10.38
CA ASP A 58 24.54 -3.90 10.94
C ASP A 58 23.89 -2.58 11.39
N ASN A 59 22.85 -2.14 10.68
CA ASN A 59 22.13 -0.90 11.00
C ASN A 59 21.04 -1.13 12.06
N HIS A 60 20.57 -2.37 12.23
CA HIS A 60 19.46 -2.75 13.10
C HIS A 60 19.74 -4.06 13.86
N PRO A 61 20.72 -4.07 14.78
CA PRO A 61 21.11 -5.26 15.53
C PRO A 61 19.98 -5.79 16.43
N GLU A 62 19.03 -4.94 16.82
CA GLU A 62 17.83 -5.30 17.57
C GLU A 62 16.89 -6.24 16.81
N LEU A 63 17.03 -6.33 15.48
CA LEU A 63 16.25 -7.22 14.62
C LEU A 63 17.03 -8.45 14.13
N SER A 64 18.28 -8.63 14.59
CA SER A 64 19.19 -9.69 14.13
C SER A 64 18.75 -11.12 14.45
N SER A 65 17.90 -11.32 15.46
CA SER A 65 17.42 -12.65 15.85
C SER A 65 16.01 -12.56 16.45
N THR A 66 15.27 -13.67 16.42
CA THR A 66 13.93 -13.74 17.04
C THR A 66 13.93 -13.28 18.50
N LYS A 67 14.98 -13.63 19.27
CA LYS A 67 15.12 -13.21 20.68
C LYS A 67 15.30 -11.69 20.80
N ASN A 68 16.07 -11.08 19.90
CA ASN A 68 16.31 -9.63 19.91
C ASN A 68 15.05 -8.88 19.46
N VAL A 69 14.35 -9.39 18.46
CA VAL A 69 13.06 -8.84 18.00
C VAL A 69 12.03 -8.86 19.14
N ILE A 70 11.91 -9.96 19.88
CA ILE A 70 10.98 -10.05 21.02
C ILE A 70 11.30 -9.00 22.08
N LYS A 71 12.58 -8.84 22.43
CA LYS A 71 13.01 -7.80 23.39
C LYS A 71 12.70 -6.39 22.89
N PHE A 72 13.00 -6.12 21.63
CA PHE A 72 12.77 -4.83 20.99
C PHE A 72 11.28 -4.45 20.96
N VAL A 73 10.42 -5.37 20.50
CA VAL A 73 8.96 -5.18 20.50
C VAL A 73 8.43 -5.02 21.92
N GLY A 74 8.98 -5.75 22.89
CA GLY A 74 8.65 -5.59 24.31
C GLY A 74 8.91 -4.16 24.79
N LYS A 75 10.10 -3.63 24.51
CA LYS A 75 10.48 -2.25 24.85
C LYS A 75 9.57 -1.22 24.19
N ILE A 76 9.29 -1.35 22.88
CA ILE A 76 8.36 -0.44 22.17
C ILE A 76 6.98 -0.40 22.84
N ARG A 77 6.47 -1.57 23.26
CA ARG A 77 5.17 -1.66 23.92
C ARG A 77 5.18 -1.03 25.31
N GLU A 78 6.26 -1.19 26.06
CA GLU A 78 6.44 -0.56 27.37
C GLU A 78 6.50 0.96 27.24
N ASP A 79 7.36 1.48 26.36
CA ASP A 79 7.48 2.91 26.06
C ASP A 79 6.13 3.50 25.62
N SER A 80 5.37 2.75 24.81
CA SER A 80 4.03 3.15 24.37
C SER A 80 3.03 3.20 25.54
N LYS A 81 3.08 2.24 26.46
CA LYS A 81 2.23 2.25 27.67
C LYS A 81 2.57 3.43 28.57
N GLU A 82 3.85 3.73 28.78
CA GLU A 82 4.28 4.88 29.56
C GLU A 82 3.86 6.20 28.91
N ARG A 83 3.98 6.31 27.58
CA ARG A 83 3.49 7.47 26.82
C ARG A 83 1.98 7.62 26.95
N LEU A 84 1.22 6.53 26.82
CA LEU A 84 -0.24 6.55 26.98
C LEU A 84 -0.64 6.96 28.39
N LYS A 85 0.02 6.43 29.43
CA LYS A 85 -0.18 6.88 30.81
C LYS A 85 0.05 8.39 30.95
N ARG A 86 1.07 8.96 30.31
CA ARG A 86 1.32 10.41 30.32
C ARG A 86 0.26 11.24 29.59
N ILE A 87 -0.39 10.69 28.56
CA ILE A 87 -1.40 11.39 27.76
C ILE A 87 -2.78 11.31 28.40
N TYR A 88 -3.10 10.18 29.04
CA TYR A 88 -4.43 9.88 29.58
C TYR A 88 -4.52 9.97 31.11
N ASN A 89 -3.41 10.20 31.82
CA ASN A 89 -3.45 10.69 33.20
C ASN A 89 -3.48 12.23 33.16
N GLU A 90 -4.41 12.80 33.94
CA GLU A 90 -4.50 14.22 34.33
C GLU A 90 -3.16 14.81 34.81
#